data_AF-A0A376FP19-F1
#
_entry.id   AF-A0A376FP19-F1
#
_cell.length_a   1.000
_cell.length_b   1.000
_cell.length_c   1.000
_cell.angle_alpha   90.00
_cell.angle_beta   90.00
_cell.angle_gamma   90.00
#
_symmetry.space_group_name_H-M   'P 1'
#
loop_
_entity.id
_entity.type
_entity.pdbx_description
1 polymer ?
#
loop_
_entity_poly.entity_id
_entity_poly.type
_entity_poly.pdbx_seq_one_letter_code
_entity_poly.pdbx_strand_id
1 'polypeptide(L)'
;MRFYVPCPHCGEEQFLKFGDKETPFGFKWTPGDPASVIYLCEHNACVIKQQELDFSQARYICDETGIWTRDGLCWFSSSGAEIDPPDSVTFHIWTAYSPFTTWVQIVKDWIKTKGDTGKRKTFVNTTLGETWEPKIGERPDAEVMAERIEHFGARVPERVAYLTAGIDSQLDRYEMRVWGWGPGEESWLIDKIIIMGRHDDESTLLRLDEAINKTYPRPNGVEMLISRICWDIGGIDPTIVYNRSKKHGLFRVIPVKGASVYGKPVANMPRKRNKNGVYLTEVGTDTAKEQIYNRFTLVAEGDEPLAGAVHFPNNPEIYDLAEAQQLTAEEQVEKWVDGKKKIVWDSKKRRNEALDCFVYALAALRISISRWQLDLDSLLASLREEDTGRKNNKSLADYARALAGDE
;
A
#
# COMPACT_ATOMS: atom_id res chain seq x y z
N MET A 1 -18.69 -14.22 22.79
CA MET A 1 -18.18 -13.95 24.15
C MET A 1 -16.84 -13.25 24.07
N ARG A 2 -16.61 -12.24 24.92
CA ARG A 2 -15.34 -11.52 25.09
C ARG A 2 -14.66 -11.97 26.38
N PHE A 3 -13.33 -11.92 26.39
CA PHE A 3 -12.54 -12.22 27.58
C PHE A 3 -12.38 -10.96 28.44
N TYR A 4 -13.04 -10.92 29.58
CA TYR A 4 -12.97 -9.83 30.55
C TYR A 4 -11.88 -10.12 31.59
N VAL A 5 -11.10 -9.10 31.90
CA VAL A 5 -10.01 -9.10 32.87
C VAL A 5 -10.20 -7.93 33.84
N PRO A 6 -9.99 -8.12 35.15
CA PRO A 6 -10.05 -7.02 36.11
C PRO A 6 -8.86 -6.08 35.91
N CYS A 7 -9.10 -4.78 36.05
CA CYS A 7 -8.01 -3.82 36.15
C CYS A 7 -7.19 -4.07 37.42
N PRO A 8 -5.85 -4.18 37.36
CA PRO A 8 -5.02 -4.39 38.54
C PRO A 8 -5.03 -3.21 39.53
N HIS A 9 -5.49 -2.04 39.09
CA HIS A 9 -5.50 -0.81 39.89
C HIS A 9 -6.87 -0.47 40.47
N CYS A 10 -7.96 -0.66 39.71
CA CYS A 10 -9.32 -0.34 40.18
C CYS A 10 -10.26 -1.55 40.35
N GLY A 11 -9.84 -2.76 39.96
CA GLY A 11 -10.63 -3.99 40.12
C GLY A 11 -11.78 -4.17 39.12
N GLU A 12 -12.22 -3.10 38.46
CA GLU A 12 -13.30 -3.15 37.47
C GLU A 12 -12.93 -4.05 36.27
N GLU A 13 -13.87 -4.89 35.85
CA GLU A 13 -13.71 -5.81 34.73
C GLU A 13 -13.88 -5.10 33.38
N GLN A 14 -12.98 -5.39 32.45
CA GLN A 14 -13.02 -4.88 31.08
C GLN A 14 -12.41 -5.90 30.14
N PHE A 15 -12.75 -5.85 28.86
CA PHE A 15 -11.93 -6.52 27.84
C PHE A 15 -10.99 -5.50 27.20
N LEU A 16 -9.75 -5.91 26.97
CA LEU A 16 -8.74 -5.10 26.31
C LEU A 16 -9.18 -4.74 24.89
N LYS A 17 -9.09 -3.46 24.56
CA LYS A 17 -9.31 -2.90 23.23
C LYS A 17 -8.02 -2.28 22.70
N PHE A 18 -7.79 -2.37 21.39
CA PHE A 18 -6.65 -1.68 20.78
C PHE A 18 -6.82 -0.16 20.89
N GLY A 19 -8.01 0.36 20.56
CA GLY A 19 -8.32 1.78 20.59
C GLY A 19 -7.73 2.56 19.41
N ASP A 20 -8.26 3.75 19.15
CA ASP A 20 -7.74 4.68 18.16
C ASP A 20 -7.32 6.01 18.81
N LYS A 21 -7.07 7.04 18.00
CA LYS A 21 -6.64 8.36 18.48
C LYS A 21 -7.74 9.06 19.29
N GLU A 22 -9.01 8.79 19.00
CA GLU A 22 -10.16 9.47 19.60
C GLU A 22 -10.72 8.71 20.82
N THR A 23 -10.48 7.40 20.89
CA THR A 23 -10.88 6.55 22.00
C THR A 23 -10.06 6.92 23.25
N PRO A 24 -10.66 7.29 24.40
CA PRO A 24 -9.91 7.73 25.58
C PRO A 24 -9.18 6.60 26.33
N PHE A 25 -9.54 5.35 26.06
CA PHE A 25 -8.98 4.13 26.66
C PHE A 25 -8.30 3.24 25.61
N GLY A 26 -7.77 2.08 26.04
CA GLY A 26 -7.10 1.12 25.15
C GLY A 26 -5.58 1.34 25.09
N PHE A 27 -4.93 0.87 24.02
CA PHE A 27 -3.49 1.02 23.84
C PHE A 27 -3.14 2.49 23.57
N LYS A 28 -2.15 3.02 24.29
CA LYS A 28 -1.58 4.36 24.08
C LYS A 28 -0.07 4.29 24.08
N TRP A 29 0.55 5.06 23.19
CA TRP A 29 2.00 5.16 23.08
C TRP A 29 2.37 6.54 22.53
N THR A 30 3.60 6.96 22.81
CA THR A 30 4.18 8.19 22.27
C THR A 30 4.48 8.01 20.77
N PRO A 31 4.09 8.95 19.90
CA PRO A 31 4.42 8.87 18.48
C PRO A 31 5.94 8.65 18.26
N GLY A 32 6.28 7.64 17.45
CA GLY A 32 7.67 7.27 17.18
C GLY A 32 8.33 6.36 18.21
N ASP A 33 7.71 6.12 19.38
CA ASP A 33 8.25 5.23 20.41
C ASP A 33 7.28 4.09 20.77
N PRO A 34 7.35 2.94 20.08
CA PRO A 34 6.54 1.76 20.38
C PRO A 34 6.79 1.16 21.77
N ALA A 35 7.95 1.43 22.39
CA ALA A 35 8.30 0.87 23.68
C ALA A 35 7.52 1.54 24.83
N SER A 36 7.02 2.75 24.62
CA SER A 36 6.18 3.50 25.57
C SER A 36 4.74 2.99 25.70
N VAL A 37 4.39 1.88 25.04
CA VAL A 37 3.01 1.38 25.04
C VAL A 37 2.51 1.04 26.44
N ILE A 38 1.33 1.56 26.75
CA ILE A 38 0.54 1.29 27.95
C ILE A 38 -0.90 0.99 27.56
N TYR A 39 -1.66 0.42 28.47
CA TYR A 39 -3.11 0.29 28.35
C TYR A 39 -3.79 1.26 29.32
N LEU A 40 -4.72 2.07 28.83
CA LEU A 40 -5.58 2.90 29.68
C LEU A 40 -6.91 2.18 29.95
N CYS A 41 -7.22 1.98 31.23
CA CYS A 41 -8.49 1.38 31.68
C CYS A 41 -9.71 2.20 31.23
N GLU A 42 -10.75 1.54 30.75
CA GLU A 42 -11.98 2.22 30.28
C GLU A 42 -12.84 2.83 31.39
N HIS A 43 -12.70 2.34 32.63
CA HIS A 43 -13.49 2.81 33.77
C HIS A 43 -12.90 4.02 34.46
N ASN A 44 -11.60 3.96 34.77
CA ASN A 44 -10.92 4.95 35.62
C ASN A 44 -9.63 5.52 35.01
N ALA A 45 -9.36 5.25 33.72
CA ALA A 45 -8.14 5.68 33.03
C ALA A 45 -6.83 5.27 33.73
N CYS A 46 -6.85 4.22 34.54
CA CYS A 46 -5.66 3.66 35.16
C CYS A 46 -4.64 3.24 34.09
N VAL A 47 -3.38 3.57 34.32
CA VAL A 47 -2.26 3.18 33.46
C VAL A 47 -1.85 1.76 33.81
N ILE A 48 -2.07 0.82 32.89
CA ILE A 48 -1.76 -0.59 33.04
C ILE A 48 -0.57 -0.93 32.14
N LYS A 49 0.42 -1.63 32.70
CA LYS A 49 1.51 -2.26 31.94
C LYS A 49 1.21 -3.74 31.73
N GLN A 50 1.74 -4.31 30.64
CA GLN A 50 1.46 -5.70 30.26
C GLN A 50 1.74 -6.70 31.41
N GLN A 51 2.84 -6.52 32.12
CA GLN A 51 3.26 -7.37 33.24
C GLN A 51 2.38 -7.28 34.49
N GLU A 52 1.49 -6.28 34.57
CA GLU A 52 0.57 -6.09 35.69
C GLU A 52 -0.76 -6.83 35.47
N LEU A 53 -1.00 -7.36 34.28
CA LEU A 53 -2.23 -8.11 34.01
C LEU A 53 -2.19 -9.49 34.68
N ASP A 54 -3.20 -9.73 35.50
CA ASP A 54 -3.50 -11.04 36.08
C ASP A 54 -4.79 -11.59 35.48
N PHE A 55 -4.70 -12.80 34.94
CA PHE A 55 -5.84 -13.52 34.34
C PHE A 55 -6.51 -14.50 35.30
N SER A 56 -6.05 -14.62 36.55
CA SER A 56 -6.59 -15.56 37.53
C SER A 56 -8.09 -15.35 37.80
N GLN A 57 -8.54 -14.10 37.77
CA GLN A 57 -9.93 -13.71 37.96
C GLN A 57 -10.65 -13.38 36.65
N ALA A 58 -10.02 -13.64 35.50
CA ALA A 58 -10.63 -13.38 34.21
C ALA A 58 -11.79 -14.35 33.90
N ARG A 59 -12.70 -13.93 33.03
CA ARG A 59 -13.84 -14.74 32.58
C ARG A 59 -14.30 -14.34 31.18
N TYR A 60 -14.89 -15.29 30.47
CA TYR A 60 -15.59 -15.00 29.22
C TYR A 60 -17.01 -14.57 29.52
N ILE A 61 -17.44 -13.42 28.99
CA ILE A 61 -18.81 -12.90 29.13
C ILE A 61 -19.41 -12.70 27.74
N CYS A 62 -20.68 -13.07 27.58
CA CYS A 62 -21.46 -12.73 26.40
C CYS A 62 -22.01 -11.31 26.55
N ASP A 63 -21.61 -10.38 25.68
CA ASP A 63 -22.03 -8.98 25.79
C ASP A 63 -23.55 -8.79 25.59
N GLU A 64 -24.23 -9.71 24.88
CA GLU A 64 -25.67 -9.64 24.61
C GLU A 64 -26.52 -10.22 25.74
N THR A 65 -26.11 -11.36 26.31
CA THR A 65 -26.92 -12.10 27.28
C THR A 65 -26.41 -11.99 28.72
N GLY A 66 -25.17 -11.55 28.90
CA GLY A 66 -24.46 -11.55 30.18
C GLY A 66 -24.12 -12.95 30.71
N ILE A 67 -24.40 -14.02 29.95
CA ILE A 67 -23.95 -15.38 30.29
C ILE A 67 -22.42 -15.41 30.32
N TRP A 68 -21.84 -16.10 31.30
CA TRP A 68 -20.40 -16.15 31.44
C TRP A 68 -19.87 -17.51 31.89
N THR A 69 -18.59 -17.75 31.62
CA THR A 69 -17.84 -18.93 32.05
C THR A 69 -16.39 -18.56 32.32
N ARG A 70 -15.72 -19.29 33.22
CA ARG A 70 -14.28 -19.13 33.50
C ARG A 70 -13.42 -20.15 32.77
N ASP A 71 -13.92 -21.37 32.66
CA ASP A 71 -13.19 -22.56 32.22
C ASP A 71 -13.84 -23.26 31.03
N GLY A 72 -15.03 -22.82 30.61
CA GLY A 72 -15.84 -23.47 29.58
C GLY A 72 -16.58 -24.72 30.06
N LEU A 73 -16.43 -25.10 31.33
CA LEU A 73 -17.08 -26.26 31.96
C LEU A 73 -18.30 -25.81 32.76
N CYS A 74 -18.13 -24.80 33.62
CA CYS A 74 -19.21 -24.23 34.42
C CYS A 74 -19.75 -22.96 33.76
N TRP A 75 -21.07 -22.87 33.66
CA TRP A 75 -21.78 -21.78 33.00
C TRP A 75 -22.69 -21.07 33.97
N PHE A 76 -22.73 -19.75 33.86
CA PHE A 76 -23.48 -18.90 34.78
C PHE A 76 -24.33 -17.90 34.00
N SER A 77 -25.54 -17.64 34.48
CA SER A 77 -26.37 -16.55 34.01
C SER A 77 -25.76 -15.19 34.35
N SER A 78 -26.33 -14.11 33.80
CA SER A 78 -25.97 -12.74 34.16
C SER A 78 -26.20 -12.41 35.63
N SER A 79 -27.08 -13.13 36.34
CA SER A 79 -27.31 -13.00 37.78
C SER A 79 -26.39 -13.88 38.64
N GLY A 80 -25.52 -14.70 38.01
CA GLY A 80 -24.56 -15.56 38.71
C GLY A 80 -25.12 -16.92 39.13
N ALA A 81 -26.32 -17.30 38.69
CA ALA A 81 -26.84 -18.66 38.91
C ALA A 81 -26.19 -19.63 37.92
N GLU A 82 -25.83 -20.84 38.39
CA GLU A 82 -25.33 -21.90 37.51
C GLU A 82 -26.42 -22.35 36.54
N ILE A 83 -26.06 -22.52 35.27
CA ILE A 83 -26.94 -22.93 34.18
C ILE A 83 -26.29 -24.03 33.35
N ASP A 84 -27.09 -24.73 32.56
CA ASP A 84 -26.57 -25.65 31.55
C ASP A 84 -25.79 -24.90 30.46
N PRO A 85 -24.75 -25.53 29.87
CA PRO A 85 -23.97 -24.94 28.80
C PRO A 85 -24.85 -24.62 27.58
N PRO A 86 -24.67 -23.44 26.93
CA PRO A 86 -25.40 -23.11 25.71
C PRO A 86 -25.11 -24.10 24.56
N ASP A 87 -26.10 -24.38 23.73
CA ASP A 87 -25.97 -25.28 22.57
C ASP A 87 -24.89 -24.85 21.55
N SER A 88 -24.64 -23.53 21.45
CA SER A 88 -23.62 -22.97 20.58
C SER A 88 -22.98 -21.75 21.21
N VAL A 89 -21.65 -21.67 21.13
CA VAL A 89 -20.85 -20.58 21.70
C VAL A 89 -19.78 -20.17 20.70
N THR A 90 -19.59 -18.86 20.56
CA THR A 90 -18.44 -18.29 19.83
C THR A 90 -17.61 -17.40 20.75
N PHE A 91 -16.29 -17.55 20.70
CA PHE A 91 -15.33 -16.78 21.49
C PHE A 91 -14.58 -15.79 20.61
N HIS A 92 -14.33 -14.61 21.16
CA HIS A 92 -13.41 -13.64 20.59
C HIS A 92 -12.27 -13.39 21.57
N ILE A 93 -11.04 -13.59 21.09
CA ILE A 93 -9.81 -13.26 21.80
C ILE A 93 -8.80 -12.71 20.79
N TRP A 94 -7.90 -11.84 21.25
CA TRP A 94 -6.92 -11.19 20.39
C TRP A 94 -5.54 -11.17 21.02
N THR A 95 -4.52 -10.80 20.24
CA THR A 95 -3.11 -11.03 20.61
C THR A 95 -2.67 -10.31 21.89
N ALA A 96 -3.37 -9.26 22.33
CA ALA A 96 -3.02 -8.54 23.57
C ALA A 96 -3.02 -9.40 24.84
N TYR A 97 -3.76 -10.52 24.84
CA TYR A 97 -3.80 -11.48 25.94
C TYR A 97 -2.73 -12.58 25.83
N SER A 98 -2.00 -12.65 24.72
CA SER A 98 -1.04 -13.72 24.47
C SER A 98 0.21 -13.56 25.34
N PRO A 99 0.68 -14.61 26.03
CA PRO A 99 1.97 -14.59 26.71
C PRO A 99 3.15 -14.67 25.72
N PHE A 100 2.89 -14.97 24.44
CA PHE A 100 3.92 -15.15 23.41
C PHE A 100 4.20 -13.86 22.63
N THR A 101 3.47 -12.77 22.87
CA THR A 101 3.64 -11.51 22.13
C THR A 101 3.57 -10.32 23.06
N THR A 102 4.54 -9.42 22.96
CA THR A 102 4.56 -8.19 23.77
C THR A 102 3.68 -7.12 23.13
N TRP A 103 3.10 -6.24 23.94
CA TRP A 103 2.35 -5.08 23.44
C TRP A 103 3.21 -4.19 22.55
N VAL A 104 4.51 -4.07 22.87
CA VAL A 104 5.49 -3.36 22.04
C VAL A 104 5.54 -3.93 20.62
N GLN A 105 5.53 -5.26 20.50
CA GLN A 105 5.54 -5.93 19.20
C GLN A 105 4.24 -5.68 18.42
N ILE A 106 3.09 -5.73 19.10
CA ILE A 106 1.78 -5.40 18.50
C ILE A 106 1.79 -3.97 17.93
N VAL A 107 2.29 -2.99 18.68
CA VAL A 107 2.39 -1.59 18.21
C VAL A 107 3.37 -1.45 17.04
N LYS A 108 4.52 -2.14 17.08
CA LYS A 108 5.46 -2.15 15.95
C LYS A 108 4.80 -2.70 14.68
N ASP A 109 4.05 -3.78 14.79
CA ASP A 109 3.39 -4.39 13.64
C ASP A 109 2.24 -3.52 13.13
N TRP A 110 1.51 -2.84 14.01
CA TRP A 110 0.54 -1.81 13.63
C TRP A 110 1.17 -0.67 12.83
N ILE A 111 2.29 -0.12 13.29
CA ILE A 111 2.99 0.98 12.61
C ILE A 111 3.42 0.56 11.20
N LYS A 112 3.88 -0.69 11.03
CA LYS A 112 4.24 -1.25 9.71
C LYS A 112 3.04 -1.43 8.76
N THR A 113 1.80 -1.34 9.25
CA THR A 113 0.59 -1.37 8.41
C THR A 113 0.23 -0.02 7.80
N LYS A 114 0.84 1.08 8.26
CA LYS A 114 0.54 2.43 7.75
C LYS A 114 0.82 2.50 6.24
N GLY A 115 -0.19 2.92 5.46
CA GLY A 115 -0.10 3.01 3.99
C GLY A 115 -0.21 1.66 3.25
N ASP A 116 -0.51 0.56 3.93
CA ASP A 116 -0.73 -0.77 3.34
C ASP A 116 -2.02 -1.41 3.89
N THR A 117 -3.13 -1.21 3.17
CA THR A 117 -4.46 -1.76 3.49
C THR A 117 -4.46 -3.29 3.61
N GLY A 118 -3.63 -3.98 2.82
CA GLY A 118 -3.52 -5.43 2.87
C GLY A 118 -2.95 -5.89 4.20
N LYS A 119 -1.82 -5.31 4.62
CA LYS A 119 -1.24 -5.55 5.95
C LYS A 119 -2.16 -5.09 7.07
N ARG A 120 -2.86 -3.98 6.88
CA ARG A 120 -3.84 -3.45 7.83
C ARG A 120 -4.99 -4.42 8.07
N LYS A 121 -5.57 -4.94 6.99
CA LYS A 121 -6.62 -5.96 7.02
C LYS A 121 -6.13 -7.24 7.67
N THR A 122 -4.92 -7.69 7.32
CA THR A 122 -4.29 -8.83 7.99
C THR A 122 -4.17 -8.57 9.50
N PHE A 123 -3.64 -7.43 9.92
CA PHE A 123 -3.51 -7.08 11.33
C PHE A 123 -4.86 -7.07 12.06
N VAL A 124 -5.89 -6.44 11.50
CA VAL A 124 -7.23 -6.42 12.12
C VAL A 124 -7.79 -7.84 12.24
N ASN A 125 -7.73 -8.64 11.18
CA ASN A 125 -8.28 -10.00 11.21
C ASN A 125 -7.47 -10.97 12.09
N THR A 126 -6.14 -10.94 12.03
CA THR A 126 -5.29 -11.96 12.67
C THR A 126 -4.76 -11.53 14.02
N THR A 127 -4.51 -10.23 14.24
CA THR A 127 -3.97 -9.70 15.49
C THR A 127 -5.07 -9.20 16.42
N LEU A 128 -6.06 -8.47 15.88
CA LEU A 128 -7.20 -7.99 16.68
C LEU A 128 -8.33 -9.02 16.77
N GLY A 129 -8.38 -10.03 15.89
CA GLY A 129 -9.48 -10.99 15.84
C GLY A 129 -10.80 -10.37 15.39
N GLU A 130 -10.76 -9.16 14.85
CA GLU A 130 -11.92 -8.37 14.44
C GLU A 130 -12.21 -8.57 12.95
N THR A 131 -13.47 -8.42 12.56
CA THR A 131 -13.87 -8.46 11.16
C THR A 131 -13.55 -7.14 10.48
N TRP A 132 -12.74 -7.16 9.43
CA TRP A 132 -12.53 -5.99 8.57
C TRP A 132 -13.73 -5.76 7.66
N GLU A 133 -14.48 -4.69 7.89
CA GLU A 133 -15.50 -4.20 6.96
C GLU A 133 -14.86 -3.25 5.94
N PRO A 134 -14.85 -3.60 4.64
CA PRO A 134 -14.47 -2.65 3.61
C PRO A 134 -15.53 -1.53 3.56
N LYS A 135 -15.09 -0.27 3.50
CA LYS A 135 -15.97 0.84 3.14
C LYS A 135 -16.34 0.72 1.65
N ILE A 136 -17.42 -0.01 1.38
CA ILE A 136 -17.90 -0.26 0.01
C ILE A 136 -18.45 1.06 -0.56
N GLY A 137 -18.07 1.38 -1.79
CA GLY A 137 -18.61 2.52 -2.54
C GLY A 137 -17.96 3.88 -2.30
N GLU A 138 -17.04 4.03 -1.37
CA GLU A 138 -16.31 5.29 -1.17
C GLU A 138 -15.18 5.41 -2.20
N ARG A 139 -15.31 6.38 -3.11
CA ARG A 139 -14.35 6.69 -4.18
C ARG A 139 -13.71 8.03 -3.86
N PRO A 140 -12.37 8.17 -3.96
CA PRO A 140 -11.72 9.47 -3.83
C PRO A 140 -12.31 10.45 -4.84
N ASP A 141 -12.59 11.66 -4.37
CA ASP A 141 -13.14 12.74 -5.19
C ASP A 141 -12.08 13.20 -6.22
N ALA A 142 -12.45 13.24 -7.50
CA ALA A 142 -11.48 13.47 -8.57
C ALA A 142 -11.06 14.94 -8.64
N GLU A 143 -11.98 15.84 -8.34
CA GLU A 143 -11.79 17.28 -8.30
C GLU A 143 -10.84 17.65 -7.16
N VAL A 144 -11.07 17.10 -5.96
CA VAL A 144 -10.15 17.27 -4.82
C VAL A 144 -8.78 16.67 -5.12
N MET A 145 -8.70 15.53 -5.82
CA MET A 145 -7.42 14.93 -6.21
C MET A 145 -6.68 15.81 -7.22
N ALA A 146 -7.38 16.37 -8.22
CA ALA A 146 -6.80 17.23 -9.24
C ALA A 146 -6.19 18.52 -8.65
N GLU A 147 -6.69 18.99 -7.50
CA GLU A 147 -6.14 20.14 -6.78
C GLU A 147 -4.83 19.83 -6.03
N ARG A 148 -4.46 18.55 -5.84
CA ARG A 148 -3.23 18.12 -5.15
C ARG A 148 -1.97 18.21 -6.03
N ILE A 149 -1.94 19.19 -6.93
CA ILE A 149 -0.78 19.45 -7.76
C ILE A 149 0.35 20.07 -6.95
N GLU A 150 1.56 19.60 -7.20
CA GLU A 150 2.77 20.04 -6.53
C GLU A 150 3.80 20.51 -7.54
N HIS A 151 4.62 21.50 -7.15
CA HIS A 151 5.72 21.91 -7.99
C HIS A 151 6.92 21.00 -7.79
N PHE A 152 7.27 20.20 -8.80
CA PHE A 152 8.49 19.39 -8.78
C PHE A 152 9.68 20.21 -9.28
N GLY A 153 10.70 20.39 -8.46
CA GLY A 153 11.92 21.13 -8.83
C GLY A 153 12.75 20.50 -9.96
N ALA A 154 12.47 19.23 -10.32
CA ALA A 154 12.98 18.56 -11.50
C ALA A 154 11.98 17.49 -11.96
N ARG A 155 12.16 16.94 -13.18
CA ARG A 155 11.27 15.88 -13.69
C ARG A 155 11.21 14.68 -12.75
N VAL A 156 12.34 14.31 -12.15
CA VAL A 156 12.42 13.33 -11.07
C VAL A 156 12.79 14.06 -9.78
N PRO A 157 11.89 14.18 -8.79
CA PRO A 157 12.20 14.80 -7.51
C PRO A 157 13.37 14.13 -6.78
N GLU A 158 14.09 14.90 -5.95
CA GLU A 158 15.30 14.41 -5.27
C GLU A 158 15.03 13.18 -4.39
N ARG A 159 13.83 13.08 -3.82
CA ARG A 159 13.40 11.99 -2.92
C ARG A 159 13.08 10.69 -3.65
N VAL A 160 13.00 10.71 -4.98
CA VAL A 160 12.81 9.50 -5.80
C VAL A 160 14.12 8.73 -5.90
N ALA A 161 14.07 7.47 -5.49
CA ALA A 161 15.17 6.52 -5.52
C ALA A 161 15.05 5.49 -6.65
N TYR A 162 13.82 5.17 -7.07
CA TYR A 162 13.57 4.10 -8.06
C TYR A 162 12.43 4.46 -9.01
N LEU A 163 12.55 4.13 -10.31
CA LEU A 163 11.50 4.34 -11.31
C LEU A 163 10.90 3.01 -11.78
N THR A 164 9.57 2.93 -11.78
CA THR A 164 8.83 1.86 -12.45
C THR A 164 7.79 2.41 -13.43
N ALA A 165 7.29 1.56 -14.30
CA ALA A 165 6.18 1.92 -15.18
C ALA A 165 5.16 0.79 -15.31
N GLY A 166 3.93 1.20 -15.63
CA GLY A 166 2.85 0.31 -16.05
C GLY A 166 2.44 0.62 -17.47
N ILE A 167 2.32 -0.40 -18.32
CA ILE A 167 1.82 -0.28 -19.69
C ILE A 167 0.49 -1.00 -19.80
N ASP A 168 -0.52 -0.28 -20.26
CA ASP A 168 -1.83 -0.80 -20.65
C ASP A 168 -1.96 -0.76 -22.18
N SER A 169 -2.58 -1.80 -22.75
CA SER A 169 -2.68 -1.99 -24.20
C SER A 169 -4.11 -1.90 -24.67
N GLN A 170 -4.35 -1.06 -25.67
CA GLN A 170 -5.62 -0.95 -26.38
C GLN A 170 -5.41 -1.25 -27.86
N LEU A 171 -6.47 -1.52 -28.61
CA LEU A 171 -6.35 -1.87 -30.03
C LEU A 171 -5.75 -0.74 -30.88
N ASP A 172 -5.95 0.51 -30.47
CA ASP A 172 -5.61 1.75 -31.18
C ASP A 172 -4.52 2.60 -30.51
N ARG A 173 -4.00 2.18 -29.34
CA ARG A 173 -2.95 2.88 -28.61
C ARG A 173 -2.29 2.04 -27.52
N TYR A 174 -1.14 2.51 -27.06
CA TYR A 174 -0.55 2.13 -25.78
C TYR A 174 -0.56 3.28 -24.81
N GLU A 175 -0.88 3.02 -23.55
CA GLU A 175 -0.76 4.00 -22.48
C GLU A 175 0.26 3.54 -21.45
N MET A 176 1.21 4.42 -21.12
CA MET A 176 2.23 4.18 -20.11
C MET A 176 2.26 5.31 -19.09
N ARG A 177 2.26 4.97 -17.81
CA ARG A 177 2.64 5.92 -16.74
C ARG A 177 3.92 5.48 -16.06
N VAL A 178 4.79 6.45 -15.80
CA VAL A 178 6.04 6.26 -15.05
C VAL A 178 5.86 6.82 -13.66
N TRP A 179 6.19 6.00 -12.66
CA TRP A 179 6.08 6.33 -11.25
C TRP A 179 7.46 6.25 -10.59
N GLY A 180 7.79 7.30 -9.85
CA GLY A 180 8.95 7.36 -8.98
C GLY A 180 8.61 6.90 -7.57
N TRP A 181 9.56 6.25 -6.90
CA TRP A 181 9.40 5.69 -5.57
C TRP A 181 10.55 6.11 -4.67
N GLY A 182 10.21 6.54 -3.46
CA GLY A 182 11.13 6.91 -2.40
C GLY A 182 10.92 6.07 -1.13
N PRO A 183 11.73 6.32 -0.08
CA PRO A 183 11.55 5.71 1.23
C PRO A 183 10.10 5.72 1.72
N GLY A 184 9.69 4.65 2.41
CA GLY A 184 8.30 4.49 2.84
C GLY A 184 7.30 4.29 1.69
N GLU A 185 7.77 4.03 0.48
CA GLU A 185 6.95 3.86 -0.74
C GLU A 185 6.08 5.08 -1.08
N GLU A 186 6.52 6.26 -0.68
CA GLU A 186 6.05 7.52 -1.23
C GLU A 186 6.29 7.53 -2.74
N SER A 187 5.37 8.14 -3.49
CA SER A 187 5.29 7.96 -4.94
C SER A 187 4.98 9.23 -5.70
N TRP A 188 5.61 9.40 -6.85
CA TRP A 188 5.46 10.59 -7.71
C TRP A 188 5.08 10.16 -9.12
N LEU A 189 4.04 10.76 -9.68
CA LEU A 189 3.74 10.59 -11.10
C LEU A 189 4.77 11.37 -11.92
N ILE A 190 5.65 10.66 -12.61
CA ILE A 190 6.79 11.25 -13.34
C ILE A 190 6.44 11.53 -14.79
N ASP A 191 5.70 10.65 -15.44
CA ASP A 191 5.37 10.82 -16.86
C ASP A 191 4.07 10.09 -17.24
N LYS A 192 3.41 10.63 -18.25
CA LYS A 192 2.24 10.07 -18.93
C LYS A 192 2.55 10.05 -20.42
N ILE A 193 2.59 8.86 -21.00
CA ILE A 193 2.94 8.65 -22.39
C ILE A 193 1.82 7.87 -23.06
N ILE A 194 1.19 8.50 -24.07
CA ILE A 194 0.16 7.87 -24.89
C ILE A 194 0.69 7.75 -26.32
N ILE A 195 0.77 6.52 -26.82
CA ILE A 195 1.29 6.22 -28.15
C ILE A 195 0.12 5.76 -29.01
N MET A 196 -0.44 6.70 -29.76
CA MET A 196 -1.53 6.42 -30.71
C MET A 196 -1.02 5.61 -31.91
N GLY A 197 -1.81 4.65 -32.37
CA GLY A 197 -1.51 3.79 -33.50
C GLY A 197 -1.96 2.35 -33.24
N ARG A 198 -2.13 1.55 -34.31
CA ARG A 198 -2.50 0.14 -34.11
C ARG A 198 -1.43 -0.58 -33.31
N HIS A 199 -1.88 -1.44 -32.39
CA HIS A 199 -1.02 -2.18 -31.47
C HIS A 199 -0.05 -3.15 -32.17
N ASP A 200 -0.40 -3.65 -33.37
CA ASP A 200 0.40 -4.60 -34.14
C ASP A 200 1.35 -3.94 -35.16
N ASP A 201 1.29 -2.62 -35.33
CA ASP A 201 2.16 -1.89 -36.25
C ASP A 201 3.57 -1.71 -35.66
N GLU A 202 4.61 -2.13 -36.40
CA GLU A 202 5.99 -2.05 -35.91
C GLU A 202 6.44 -0.60 -35.64
N SER A 203 5.94 0.39 -36.38
CA SER A 203 6.24 1.81 -36.12
C SER A 203 5.65 2.30 -34.78
N THR A 204 4.50 1.77 -34.36
CA THR A 204 3.91 2.03 -33.04
C THR A 204 4.75 1.35 -31.96
N LEU A 205 5.14 0.11 -32.19
CA LEU A 205 5.97 -0.64 -31.25
C LEU A 205 7.39 -0.05 -31.09
N LEU A 206 7.98 0.53 -32.14
CA LEU A 206 9.27 1.23 -32.05
C LEU A 206 9.19 2.49 -31.18
N ARG A 207 8.13 3.28 -31.32
CA ARG A 207 7.89 4.43 -30.41
C ARG A 207 7.68 3.98 -28.97
N LEU A 208 7.04 2.83 -28.76
CA LEU A 208 6.92 2.25 -27.42
C LEU A 208 8.26 1.76 -26.89
N ASP A 209 9.12 1.20 -27.74
CA ASP A 209 10.49 0.83 -27.38
C ASP A 209 11.32 2.04 -26.95
N GLU A 210 11.16 3.19 -27.62
CA GLU A 210 11.76 4.47 -27.21
C GLU A 210 11.24 4.90 -25.84
N ALA A 211 9.92 4.84 -25.61
CA ALA A 211 9.32 5.17 -24.32
C ALA A 211 9.83 4.27 -23.18
N ILE A 212 9.96 2.96 -23.41
CA ILE A 212 10.51 1.97 -22.45
C ILE A 212 11.96 2.31 -22.07
N ASN A 213 12.73 2.86 -23.02
CA ASN A 213 14.14 3.20 -22.84
C ASN A 213 14.39 4.66 -22.46
N LYS A 214 13.33 5.47 -22.34
CA LYS A 214 13.43 6.87 -21.96
C LYS A 214 14.12 7.01 -20.60
N THR A 215 15.03 7.95 -20.53
CA THR A 215 15.72 8.39 -19.31
C THR A 215 15.12 9.68 -18.79
N TYR A 216 15.23 9.90 -17.48
CA TYR A 216 14.70 11.09 -16.82
C TYR A 216 15.80 11.78 -16.00
N PRO A 217 16.03 13.09 -16.20
CA PRO A 217 17.05 13.81 -15.45
C PRO A 217 16.59 14.06 -14.00
N ARG A 218 17.48 13.77 -13.05
CA ARG A 218 17.40 14.22 -11.65
C ARG A 218 17.95 15.65 -11.51
N PRO A 219 17.75 16.35 -10.37
CA PRO A 219 18.21 17.74 -10.18
C PRO A 219 19.72 17.93 -10.36
N ASN A 220 20.49 16.88 -10.09
CA ASN A 220 21.95 16.80 -10.25
C ASN A 220 22.42 16.56 -11.70
N GLY A 221 21.50 16.42 -12.67
CA GLY A 221 21.79 16.09 -14.06
C GLY A 221 22.09 14.62 -14.35
N VAL A 222 22.01 13.71 -13.37
CA VAL A 222 22.12 12.26 -13.62
C VAL A 222 20.83 11.77 -14.25
N GLU A 223 20.97 11.02 -15.34
CA GLU A 223 19.86 10.35 -15.99
C GLU A 223 19.47 9.08 -15.25
N MET A 224 18.18 8.96 -14.96
CA MET A 224 17.58 7.82 -14.30
C MET A 224 16.72 7.02 -15.28
N LEU A 225 16.98 5.71 -15.35
CA LEU A 225 16.27 4.78 -16.23
C LEU A 225 15.01 4.23 -15.55
N ILE A 226 13.99 3.88 -16.34
CA ILE A 226 12.89 3.04 -15.88
C ILE A 226 13.44 1.63 -15.62
N SER A 227 13.53 1.29 -14.34
CA SER A 227 14.23 0.09 -13.90
C SER A 227 13.37 -1.16 -14.06
N ARG A 228 12.05 -1.02 -13.95
CA ARG A 228 11.11 -2.12 -14.17
C ARG A 228 9.76 -1.67 -14.69
N ILE A 229 9.22 -2.47 -15.60
CA ILE A 229 7.97 -2.21 -16.30
C ILE A 229 7.12 -3.47 -16.21
N CYS A 230 5.89 -3.31 -15.76
CA CYS A 230 4.86 -4.33 -15.91
C CYS A 230 3.97 -3.95 -17.10
N TRP A 231 3.80 -4.87 -18.03
CA TRP A 231 3.00 -4.66 -19.24
C TRP A 231 1.89 -5.70 -19.28
N ASP A 232 0.64 -5.24 -19.20
CA ASP A 232 -0.51 -6.12 -19.26
C ASP A 232 -0.65 -6.81 -20.62
N ILE A 233 -0.93 -8.10 -20.57
CA ILE A 233 -1.12 -8.91 -21.78
C ILE A 233 -2.56 -8.89 -22.30
N GLY A 234 -3.48 -8.23 -21.58
CA GLY A 234 -4.87 -8.05 -21.99
C GLY A 234 -5.00 -7.02 -23.11
N GLY A 235 -6.19 -6.97 -23.73
CA GLY A 235 -6.54 -6.01 -24.77
C GLY A 235 -5.97 -6.29 -26.17
N ILE A 236 -4.86 -7.02 -26.28
CA ILE A 236 -4.15 -7.31 -27.55
C ILE A 236 -3.63 -8.76 -27.59
N ASP A 237 -2.95 -9.17 -28.67
CA ASP A 237 -2.24 -10.45 -28.70
C ASP A 237 -1.07 -10.47 -27.67
N PRO A 238 -1.09 -11.36 -26.67
CA PRO A 238 -0.03 -11.49 -25.67
C PRO A 238 1.37 -11.74 -26.25
N THR A 239 1.47 -12.29 -27.47
CA THR A 239 2.77 -12.59 -28.09
C THR A 239 3.60 -11.34 -28.33
N ILE A 240 2.97 -10.19 -28.61
CA ILE A 240 3.62 -8.89 -28.76
C ILE A 240 4.36 -8.52 -27.48
N VAL A 241 3.67 -8.60 -26.34
CA VAL A 241 4.22 -8.30 -25.01
C VAL A 241 5.34 -9.28 -24.65
N TYR A 242 5.16 -10.58 -24.95
CA TYR A 242 6.20 -11.59 -24.72
C TYR A 242 7.47 -11.33 -25.53
N ASN A 243 7.33 -10.90 -26.78
CA ASN A 243 8.46 -10.57 -27.63
C ASN A 243 9.20 -9.32 -27.12
N ARG A 244 8.47 -8.29 -26.69
CA ARG A 244 9.08 -7.08 -26.09
C ARG A 244 9.73 -7.35 -24.74
N SER A 245 9.17 -8.26 -23.93
CA SER A 245 9.83 -8.76 -22.70
C SER A 245 11.19 -9.40 -23.00
N LYS A 246 11.28 -10.24 -24.05
CA LYS A 246 12.56 -10.83 -24.46
C LYS A 246 13.53 -9.78 -25.00
N LYS A 247 13.05 -8.83 -25.81
CA LYS A 247 13.84 -7.76 -26.43
C LYS A 247 14.50 -6.84 -25.40
N HIS A 248 13.73 -6.35 -24.42
CA HIS A 248 14.19 -5.35 -23.44
C HIS A 248 14.71 -5.96 -22.14
N GLY A 249 14.58 -7.28 -21.97
CA GLY A 249 15.06 -8.03 -20.83
C GLY A 249 13.92 -8.57 -19.96
N LEU A 250 13.97 -9.89 -19.71
CA LEU A 250 12.92 -10.67 -19.03
C LEU A 250 12.62 -10.24 -17.59
N PHE A 251 13.52 -9.48 -16.98
CA PHE A 251 13.39 -8.94 -15.63
C PHE A 251 13.21 -7.42 -15.59
N ARG A 252 13.23 -6.78 -16.77
CA ARG A 252 12.99 -5.35 -16.93
C ARG A 252 11.58 -5.11 -17.43
N VAL A 253 11.17 -5.76 -18.52
CA VAL A 253 9.79 -5.72 -19.05
C VAL A 253 9.11 -7.05 -18.73
N ILE A 254 8.16 -7.01 -17.80
CA ILE A 254 7.50 -8.19 -17.23
C ILE A 254 6.05 -8.23 -17.73
N PRO A 255 5.67 -9.26 -18.51
CA PRO A 255 4.28 -9.48 -18.87
C PRO A 255 3.45 -9.80 -17.63
N VAL A 256 2.34 -9.10 -17.43
CA VAL A 256 1.43 -9.32 -16.30
C VAL A 256 0.04 -9.70 -16.76
N LYS A 257 -0.71 -10.34 -15.87
CA LYS A 257 -2.15 -10.54 -15.99
C LYS A 257 -2.82 -10.37 -14.63
N GLY A 258 -4.06 -9.88 -14.62
CA GLY A 258 -4.86 -9.82 -13.41
C GLY A 258 -5.15 -11.22 -12.82
N ALA A 259 -5.14 -11.31 -11.49
CA ALA A 259 -5.58 -12.51 -10.78
C ALA A 259 -7.08 -12.72 -10.92
N SER A 260 -7.52 -13.97 -11.04
CA SER A 260 -8.95 -14.32 -11.09
C SER A 260 -9.61 -14.42 -9.72
N VAL A 261 -8.82 -14.32 -8.64
CA VAL A 261 -9.27 -14.49 -7.24
C VAL A 261 -8.91 -13.24 -6.46
N TYR A 262 -9.89 -12.74 -5.70
CA TYR A 262 -9.73 -11.59 -4.81
C TYR A 262 -8.71 -11.87 -3.70
N GLY A 263 -7.98 -10.84 -3.27
CA GLY A 263 -7.06 -10.88 -2.12
C GLY A 263 -5.72 -11.53 -2.42
N LYS A 264 -5.33 -11.62 -3.70
CA LYS A 264 -4.00 -12.07 -4.09
C LYS A 264 -2.97 -10.98 -3.81
N PRO A 265 -1.71 -11.33 -3.51
CA PRO A 265 -0.63 -10.34 -3.40
C PRO A 265 -0.56 -9.46 -4.65
N VAL A 266 -0.19 -8.19 -4.48
CA VAL A 266 -0.07 -7.21 -5.58
C VAL A 266 0.74 -7.75 -6.75
N ALA A 267 1.82 -8.49 -6.49
CA ALA A 267 2.53 -9.21 -7.53
C ALA A 267 3.02 -10.57 -7.03
N ASN A 268 2.83 -11.62 -7.84
CA ASN A 268 3.32 -12.96 -7.57
C ASN A 268 4.11 -13.48 -8.78
N MET A 269 5.39 -13.10 -8.85
CA MET A 269 6.26 -13.49 -9.96
C MET A 269 6.63 -14.97 -9.86
N PRO A 270 6.42 -15.78 -10.93
CA PRO A 270 6.75 -17.19 -10.89
C PRO A 270 8.27 -17.42 -10.88
N ARG A 271 8.72 -18.53 -10.29
CA ARG A 271 10.14 -18.92 -10.28
C ARG A 271 10.66 -19.41 -11.62
N LYS A 272 9.78 -19.96 -12.47
CA LYS A 272 10.11 -20.55 -13.77
C LYS A 272 9.40 -19.78 -14.89
N ARG A 273 10.02 -19.79 -16.07
CA ARG A 273 9.45 -19.24 -17.30
C ARG A 273 8.31 -20.14 -17.79
N ASN A 274 7.32 -19.55 -18.44
CA ASN A 274 6.26 -20.29 -19.11
C ASN A 274 6.74 -20.88 -20.46
N LYS A 275 5.84 -21.56 -21.18
CA LYS A 275 6.11 -22.13 -22.52
C LYS A 275 6.59 -21.10 -23.56
N ASN A 276 6.26 -19.83 -23.37
CA ASN A 276 6.67 -18.73 -24.25
C ASN A 276 8.03 -18.13 -23.84
N GLY A 277 8.68 -18.64 -22.80
CA GLY A 277 10.01 -18.20 -22.36
C GLY A 277 10.02 -16.93 -21.51
N VAL A 278 8.89 -16.51 -20.94
CA VAL A 278 8.75 -15.30 -20.11
C VAL A 278 8.25 -15.62 -18.70
N TYR A 279 8.44 -14.70 -17.76
CA TYR A 279 7.88 -14.77 -16.42
C TYR A 279 6.51 -14.07 -16.37
N LEU A 280 5.48 -14.71 -16.91
CA LEU A 280 4.12 -14.19 -16.84
C LEU A 280 3.68 -14.10 -15.37
N THR A 281 3.52 -12.88 -14.88
CA THR A 281 3.31 -12.59 -13.46
C THR A 281 1.84 -12.29 -13.20
N GLU A 282 1.29 -12.91 -12.15
CA GLU A 282 -0.08 -12.64 -11.70
C GLU A 282 -0.09 -11.42 -10.77
N VAL A 283 -1.02 -10.50 -11.01
CA VAL A 283 -1.19 -9.25 -10.26
C VAL A 283 -2.54 -9.28 -9.53
N GLY A 284 -2.52 -9.19 -8.21
CA GLY A 284 -3.72 -8.95 -7.41
C GLY A 284 -4.20 -7.51 -7.57
N THR A 285 -4.96 -7.24 -8.63
CA THR A 285 -5.40 -5.89 -8.99
C THR A 285 -6.30 -5.28 -7.93
N ASP A 286 -7.16 -6.08 -7.29
CA ASP A 286 -8.01 -5.65 -6.18
C ASP A 286 -7.18 -5.13 -4.99
N THR A 287 -6.16 -5.88 -4.58
CA THR A 287 -5.29 -5.53 -3.45
C THR A 287 -4.43 -4.31 -3.78
N ALA A 288 -3.98 -4.19 -5.04
CA ALA A 288 -3.27 -3.01 -5.51
C ALA A 288 -4.14 -1.75 -5.49
N LYS A 289 -5.38 -1.84 -5.99
CA LYS A 289 -6.36 -0.75 -5.99
C LYS A 289 -6.71 -0.32 -4.56
N GLU A 290 -6.93 -1.27 -3.65
CA GLU A 290 -7.13 -0.97 -2.22
C GLU A 290 -5.95 -0.23 -1.59
N GLN A 291 -4.70 -0.61 -1.92
CA GLN A 291 -3.51 0.10 -1.44
C GLN A 291 -3.44 1.51 -2.03
N ILE A 292 -3.63 1.66 -3.35
CA ILE A 292 -3.57 2.97 -4.02
C ILE A 292 -4.65 3.91 -3.49
N TYR A 293 -5.89 3.45 -3.33
CA TYR A 293 -6.99 4.28 -2.85
C TYR A 293 -6.78 4.72 -1.39
N ASN A 294 -6.20 3.84 -0.56
CA ASN A 294 -5.80 4.24 0.79
C ASN A 294 -4.69 5.28 0.78
N ARG A 295 -3.73 5.18 -0.15
CA ARG A 295 -2.68 6.19 -0.30
C ARG A 295 -3.23 7.54 -0.76
N PHE A 296 -4.32 7.56 -1.53
CA PHE A 296 -5.02 8.79 -1.88
C PHE A 296 -5.70 9.46 -0.68
N THR A 297 -5.89 8.80 0.47
CA THR A 297 -6.39 9.49 1.68
C THR A 297 -5.26 10.17 2.47
N LEU A 298 -4.00 9.90 2.14
CA LEU A 298 -2.86 10.54 2.75
C LEU A 298 -2.64 11.91 2.09
N VAL A 299 -2.57 12.95 2.93
CA VAL A 299 -2.25 14.32 2.52
C VAL A 299 -0.95 14.70 3.22
N ALA A 300 0.10 14.92 2.43
CA ALA A 300 1.36 15.43 2.96
C ALA A 300 1.21 16.92 3.28
N GLU A 301 1.69 17.35 4.44
CA GLU A 301 1.72 18.76 4.84
C GLU A 301 3.11 19.33 4.56
N GLY A 302 3.22 20.18 3.53
CA GLY A 302 4.50 20.74 3.10
C GLY A 302 5.43 19.68 2.50
N ASP A 303 6.74 19.83 2.74
CA ASP A 303 7.79 18.94 2.19
C ASP A 303 8.13 17.74 3.10
N GLU A 304 7.37 17.56 4.20
CA GLU A 304 7.65 16.52 5.19
C GLU A 304 7.38 15.10 4.62
N PRO A 305 8.31 14.16 4.79
CA PRO A 305 8.12 12.76 4.38
C PRO A 305 6.86 12.11 4.95
N LEU A 306 5.98 11.64 4.06
CA LEU A 306 4.83 10.84 4.46
C LEU A 306 4.83 9.50 3.74
N ALA A 307 5.14 8.43 4.49
CA ALA A 307 5.16 7.07 3.95
C ALA A 307 3.83 6.73 3.25
N GLY A 308 3.94 6.31 1.99
CA GLY A 308 2.83 5.96 1.12
C GLY A 308 2.11 7.14 0.45
N ALA A 309 2.50 8.40 0.69
CA ALA A 309 1.86 9.53 0.02
C ALA A 309 2.06 9.47 -1.51
N VAL A 310 1.10 10.05 -2.23
CA VAL A 310 1.10 10.12 -3.70
C VAL A 310 1.13 11.58 -4.12
N HIS A 311 2.11 11.93 -4.92
CA HIS A 311 2.41 13.28 -5.35
C HIS A 311 2.16 13.41 -6.85
N PHE A 312 1.53 14.53 -7.23
CA PHE A 312 1.17 14.81 -8.61
C PHE A 312 1.85 16.07 -9.12
N PRO A 313 2.45 16.06 -10.33
CA PRO A 313 3.13 17.23 -10.85
C PRO A 313 2.12 18.31 -11.25
N ASN A 314 2.46 19.57 -10.99
CA ASN A 314 1.85 20.72 -11.63
C ASN A 314 2.29 20.82 -13.10
N ASN A 315 1.85 19.86 -13.92
CA ASN A 315 2.08 19.81 -15.34
C ASN A 315 0.84 19.21 -16.03
N PRO A 316 0.04 20.01 -16.76
CA PRO A 316 -1.22 19.56 -17.36
C PRO A 316 -1.04 18.53 -18.48
N GLU A 317 0.16 18.37 -19.05
CA GLU A 317 0.43 17.30 -20.02
C GLU A 317 0.52 15.92 -19.35
N ILE A 318 0.85 15.90 -18.05
CA ILE A 318 1.02 14.67 -17.27
C ILE A 318 -0.20 14.42 -16.38
N TYR A 319 -0.62 15.46 -15.66
CA TYR A 319 -1.64 15.37 -14.64
C TYR A 319 -2.61 16.54 -14.74
N ASP A 320 -3.86 16.20 -14.99
CA ASP A 320 -5.00 17.10 -15.09
C ASP A 320 -6.23 16.43 -14.46
N LEU A 321 -7.38 17.10 -14.51
CA LEU A 321 -8.64 16.54 -14.01
C LEU A 321 -9.00 15.21 -14.70
N ALA A 322 -8.71 15.05 -16.00
CA ALA A 322 -9.01 13.81 -16.71
C ALA A 322 -8.16 12.64 -16.20
N GLU A 323 -6.88 12.88 -15.90
CA GLU A 323 -6.00 11.89 -15.27
C GLU A 323 -6.46 11.55 -13.84
N ALA A 324 -6.83 12.56 -13.04
CA ALA A 324 -7.38 12.36 -11.71
C ALA A 324 -8.67 11.52 -11.74
N GLN A 325 -9.57 11.80 -12.68
CA GLN A 325 -10.81 11.04 -12.89
C GLN A 325 -10.54 9.58 -13.26
N GLN A 326 -9.51 9.31 -14.06
CA GLN A 326 -9.12 7.93 -14.41
C GLN A 326 -8.48 7.19 -13.23
N LEU A 327 -7.62 7.85 -12.44
CA LEU A 327 -7.01 7.26 -11.24
C LEU A 327 -8.07 6.90 -10.18
N THR A 328 -9.13 7.69 -10.08
CA THR A 328 -10.23 7.46 -9.16
C THR A 328 -11.43 6.79 -9.83
N ALA A 329 -11.32 6.22 -11.04
CA ALA A 329 -12.48 5.82 -11.85
C ALA A 329 -13.30 4.66 -11.28
N GLU A 330 -12.73 3.84 -10.41
CA GLU A 330 -13.36 2.61 -9.93
C GLU A 330 -13.89 2.76 -8.51
N GLU A 331 -14.96 2.03 -8.21
CA GLU A 331 -15.50 1.93 -6.87
C GLU A 331 -15.79 0.48 -6.54
N GLN A 332 -15.71 0.12 -5.26
CA GLN A 332 -16.11 -1.21 -4.81
C GLN A 332 -17.63 -1.32 -4.81
N VAL A 333 -18.16 -2.32 -5.51
CA VAL A 333 -19.59 -2.63 -5.58
C VAL A 333 -19.84 -4.09 -5.19
N GLU A 334 -20.96 -4.33 -4.51
CA GLU A 334 -21.45 -5.70 -4.32
C GLU A 334 -22.10 -6.20 -5.62
N LYS A 335 -21.59 -7.31 -6.17
CA LYS A 335 -22.24 -8.03 -7.27
C LYS A 335 -22.48 -9.48 -6.89
N TRP A 336 -23.59 -10.01 -7.40
CA TRP A 336 -23.87 -11.43 -7.34
C TRP A 336 -23.13 -12.12 -8.48
N VAL A 337 -22.22 -13.04 -8.14
CA VAL A 337 -21.47 -13.85 -9.09
C VAL A 337 -21.60 -15.30 -8.64
N ASP A 338 -22.15 -16.16 -9.49
CA ASP A 338 -22.40 -17.58 -9.22
C ASP A 338 -23.22 -17.83 -7.93
N GLY A 339 -24.25 -17.01 -7.71
CA GLY A 339 -25.13 -17.14 -6.54
C GLY A 339 -24.47 -16.76 -5.20
N LYS A 340 -23.28 -16.15 -5.22
CA LYS A 340 -22.62 -15.58 -4.03
C LYS A 340 -22.42 -14.09 -4.21
N LYS A 341 -22.63 -13.31 -3.14
CA LYS A 341 -22.21 -11.91 -3.10
C LYS A 341 -20.67 -11.83 -3.12
N LYS A 342 -20.13 -11.06 -4.05
CA LYS A 342 -18.69 -10.73 -4.13
C LYS A 342 -18.55 -9.21 -4.22
N ILE A 343 -17.53 -8.68 -3.55
CA ILE A 343 -17.12 -7.29 -3.71
C ILE A 343 -16.18 -7.24 -4.91
N VAL A 344 -16.47 -6.37 -5.87
CA VAL A 344 -15.67 -6.19 -7.06
C VAL A 344 -15.44 -4.70 -7.32
N TRP A 345 -14.32 -4.37 -7.94
CA TRP A 345 -14.08 -3.02 -8.43
C TRP A 345 -14.81 -2.83 -9.77
N ASP A 346 -15.55 -1.74 -9.91
CA ASP A 346 -16.32 -1.40 -11.11
C ASP A 346 -16.07 0.04 -11.53
N SER A 347 -15.69 0.25 -12.80
CA SER A 347 -15.48 1.57 -13.36
C SER A 347 -16.77 2.26 -13.78
N LYS A 348 -17.93 1.57 -13.79
CA LYS A 348 -19.20 2.06 -14.33
C LYS A 348 -19.05 2.62 -15.76
N LYS A 349 -18.23 1.97 -16.59
CA LYS A 349 -17.86 2.38 -17.96
C LYS A 349 -17.02 3.66 -18.06
N ARG A 350 -16.48 4.17 -16.94
CA ARG A 350 -15.46 5.22 -16.96
C ARG A 350 -14.14 4.62 -17.45
N ARG A 351 -13.33 5.47 -18.09
CA ARG A 351 -11.94 5.17 -18.41
C ARG A 351 -11.11 5.07 -17.13
N ASN A 352 -10.22 4.10 -17.06
CA ASN A 352 -9.49 3.71 -15.85
C ASN A 352 -8.03 3.32 -16.14
N GLU A 353 -7.54 3.59 -17.35
CA GLU A 353 -6.21 3.19 -17.80
C GLU A 353 -5.10 3.80 -16.93
N ALA A 354 -5.32 5.00 -16.38
CA ALA A 354 -4.40 5.61 -15.41
C ALA A 354 -4.26 4.78 -14.12
N LEU A 355 -5.37 4.30 -13.57
CA LEU A 355 -5.38 3.46 -12.37
C LEU A 355 -4.72 2.11 -12.65
N ASP A 356 -5.04 1.47 -13.77
CA ASP A 356 -4.47 0.17 -14.14
C ASP A 356 -2.95 0.29 -14.39
N CYS A 357 -2.48 1.33 -15.08
CA CYS A 357 -1.05 1.63 -15.19
C CYS A 357 -0.38 1.84 -13.81
N PHE A 358 -1.04 2.51 -12.86
CA PHE A 358 -0.48 2.68 -11.52
C PHE A 358 -0.41 1.34 -10.75
N VAL A 359 -1.44 0.49 -10.88
CA VAL A 359 -1.44 -0.89 -10.36
C VAL A 359 -0.24 -1.68 -10.90
N TYR A 360 0.03 -1.58 -12.20
CA TYR A 360 1.17 -2.27 -12.81
C TYR A 360 2.52 -1.69 -12.38
N ALA A 361 2.64 -0.36 -12.24
CA ALA A 361 3.84 0.27 -11.71
C ALA A 361 4.13 -0.14 -10.26
N LEU A 362 3.09 -0.27 -9.42
CA LEU A 362 3.19 -0.78 -8.05
C LEU A 362 3.56 -2.28 -8.06
N ALA A 363 2.99 -3.08 -8.96
CA ALA A 363 3.39 -4.47 -9.15
C ALA A 363 4.87 -4.59 -9.51
N ALA A 364 5.38 -3.75 -10.43
CA ALA A 364 6.80 -3.69 -10.77
C ALA A 364 7.68 -3.40 -9.54
N LEU A 365 7.27 -2.46 -8.67
CA LEU A 365 7.98 -2.18 -7.41
C LEU A 365 7.99 -3.41 -6.49
N ARG A 366 6.83 -4.05 -6.30
CA ARG A 366 6.69 -5.24 -5.44
C ARG A 366 7.57 -6.40 -5.93
N ILE A 367 7.68 -6.58 -7.24
CA ILE A 367 8.59 -7.57 -7.83
C ILE A 367 10.04 -7.18 -7.53
N SER A 368 10.41 -5.90 -7.60
CA SER A 368 11.78 -5.45 -7.25
C SER A 368 12.13 -5.72 -5.80
N ILE A 369 11.24 -5.39 -4.87
CA ILE A 369 11.44 -5.65 -3.43
C ILE A 369 11.52 -7.15 -3.16
N SER A 370 10.55 -7.93 -3.61
CA SER A 370 10.47 -9.36 -3.27
C SER A 370 11.60 -10.21 -3.87
N ARG A 371 12.07 -9.88 -5.07
CA ARG A 371 12.99 -10.74 -5.83
C ARG A 371 14.44 -10.24 -5.83
N TRP A 372 14.66 -8.95 -5.66
CA TRP A 372 16.00 -8.34 -5.58
C TRP A 372 16.29 -7.68 -4.24
N GLN A 373 15.38 -7.76 -3.26
CA GLN A 373 15.54 -7.12 -1.96
C GLN A 373 15.83 -5.61 -2.11
N LEU A 374 15.16 -4.97 -3.07
CA LEU A 374 15.27 -3.53 -3.27
C LEU A 374 14.96 -2.81 -1.95
N ASP A 375 15.90 -1.99 -1.52
CA ASP A 375 15.80 -1.11 -0.39
C ASP A 375 15.86 0.34 -0.89
N LEU A 376 14.74 1.06 -0.77
CA LEU A 376 14.60 2.43 -1.25
C LEU A 376 15.37 3.43 -0.38
N ASP A 377 15.55 3.16 0.92
CA ASP A 377 16.32 3.99 1.83
C ASP A 377 17.80 3.92 1.47
N SER A 378 18.34 2.71 1.34
CA SER A 378 19.73 2.48 0.95
C SER A 378 20.02 3.04 -0.46
N LEU A 379 19.09 2.87 -1.41
CA LEU A 379 19.27 3.38 -2.77
C LEU A 379 19.24 4.92 -2.80
N LEU A 380 18.34 5.57 -2.06
CA LEU A 380 18.29 7.02 -1.98
C LEU A 380 19.56 7.59 -1.34
N ALA A 381 20.07 6.96 -0.28
CA ALA A 381 21.30 7.36 0.37
C ALA A 381 22.49 7.32 -0.60
N SER A 382 22.65 6.21 -1.33
CA SER A 382 23.69 6.06 -2.36
C SER A 382 23.61 7.15 -3.44
N LEU A 383 22.39 7.42 -3.94
CA LEU A 383 22.17 8.48 -4.93
C LEU A 383 22.57 9.87 -4.39
N ARG A 384 22.31 10.16 -3.11
CA ARG A 384 22.71 11.43 -2.47
C ARG A 384 24.22 11.53 -2.24
N GLU A 385 24.88 10.41 -1.97
CA GLU A 385 26.35 10.36 -1.87
C GLU A 385 27.01 10.66 -3.22
N GLU A 386 26.49 10.10 -4.32
CA GLU A 386 26.95 10.46 -5.67
C GLU A 386 26.74 11.96 -5.98
N ASP A 387 25.63 12.54 -5.51
CA ASP A 387 25.32 13.96 -5.66
C ASP A 387 26.34 14.86 -4.95
N THR A 388 26.70 14.50 -3.71
CA THR A 388 27.67 15.25 -2.90
C THR A 388 29.11 15.06 -3.42
N GLY A 389 29.48 13.85 -3.85
CA GLY A 389 30.77 13.56 -4.48
C GLY A 389 31.01 14.37 -5.76
N ARG A 390 29.99 14.56 -6.60
CA ARG A 390 30.08 15.42 -7.79
C ARG A 390 30.15 16.91 -7.46
N LYS A 391 29.40 17.38 -6.46
CA LYS A 391 29.50 18.78 -6.01
C LYS A 391 30.91 19.13 -5.51
N ASN A 392 31.61 18.17 -4.89
CA ASN A 392 32.99 18.34 -4.43
C ASN A 392 34.04 18.27 -5.56
N ASN A 393 33.74 17.61 -6.68
CA ASN A 393 34.62 17.51 -7.85
C ASN A 393 34.56 18.71 -8.83
N LYS A 394 33.94 19.83 -8.42
CA LYS A 394 34.00 21.07 -9.20
C LYS A 394 35.45 21.48 -9.43
N SER A 395 35.82 21.74 -10.67
CA SER A 395 37.17 22.19 -11.00
C SER A 395 37.40 23.62 -10.47
N LEU A 396 38.67 24.02 -10.33
CA LEU A 396 39.02 25.40 -9.98
C LEU A 396 38.35 26.43 -10.90
N ALA A 397 38.11 26.05 -12.17
CA ALA A 397 37.43 26.86 -13.18
C ALA A 397 35.90 26.97 -12.96
N ASP A 398 35.28 25.99 -12.30
CA ASP A 398 33.84 26.03 -11.96
C ASP A 398 33.61 26.88 -10.70
N TYR A 399 34.55 26.82 -9.74
CA TYR A 399 34.57 27.75 -8.61
C TYR A 399 34.84 29.19 -9.05
N ALA A 400 35.78 29.39 -9.98
CA ALA A 400 36.07 30.71 -10.53
C ALA A 400 34.86 31.31 -11.28
N ARG A 401 34.10 30.51 -12.04
CA ARG A 401 32.86 30.96 -12.70
C ARG A 401 31.73 31.27 -11.72
N ALA A 402 31.61 30.53 -10.62
CA ALA A 402 30.60 30.78 -9.60
C ALA A 402 30.90 32.01 -8.72
N LEU A 403 32.18 32.43 -8.64
CA LEU A 403 32.65 33.57 -7.86
C LEU A 403 32.85 34.84 -8.69
N ALA A 404 32.98 34.70 -10.02
CA ALA A 404 32.89 35.80 -10.97
C ALA A 404 31.40 36.13 -11.17
N GLY A 405 30.82 36.91 -10.26
CA GLY A 405 29.47 37.42 -10.43
C GLY A 405 29.30 38.13 -11.78
N ASP A 406 28.14 37.96 -12.39
CA ASP A 406 27.76 38.68 -13.61
C ASP A 406 27.74 40.20 -13.33
N GLU A 407 28.51 40.96 -14.11
CA GLU A 407 28.21 42.36 -14.48
C GLU A 407 27.70 42.39 -15.93
#